data_AF-A0A496SMB3-F1
#
_entry.id   AF-A0A496SMB3-F1
#
_cell.length_a   1.000
_cell.length_b   1.000
_cell.length_c   1.000
_cell.angle_alpha   90.00
_cell.angle_beta   90.00
_cell.angle_gamma   90.00
#
_symmetry.space_group_name_H-M   'P 1'
#
loop_
_entity.id
_entity.type
_entity.pdbx_description
1 polymer ?
#
loop_
_entity_poly.entity_id
_entity_poly.type
_entity_poly.pdbx_seq_one_letter_code
_entity_poly.pdbx_strand_id
1 'polypeptide(L)'
;SWTQITTTTNTYYYRVRAYTEHVNSGYSNTASTTTYGPPSPPSNLVASTASSTKIDLSWTDNSNNEDGFKIERKTDETSFSQIATVGANATSYPNTGLLNGERYYYRVRAYNTYGNSDYSNTANATTSLPAPSSLSASSYSSSQIRLYWSNNSNNEDGFKVERKPYGGSWTQITTTTNTYYYDSGLNPNTKYYYRVRAYTEHINSGYSNTDDAATRPGAPTLNTASPGDHKVTLYWTAPSGGAAGYEVYYYRLNPFQYWLIDVGDVTNKTITGLTNGVTYYFRVRGYNQDHEAGSYSNTKSATPQGGCW
;
A
#
# COMPACT_ATOMS: atom_id res chain seq x y z
N SER A 1 6.06 31.02 -51.83
CA SER A 1 7.11 30.04 -51.51
C SER A 1 7.43 30.19 -50.03
N TRP A 2 7.24 29.14 -49.23
CA TRP A 2 7.54 29.17 -47.80
C TRP A 2 9.01 28.82 -47.62
N THR A 3 9.84 29.78 -47.21
CA THR A 3 11.26 29.58 -46.94
C THR A 3 11.51 29.53 -45.44
N GLN A 4 11.88 28.34 -44.99
CA GLN A 4 12.72 27.96 -43.85
C GLN A 4 13.17 29.13 -42.95
N ILE A 5 12.67 29.15 -41.71
CA ILE A 5 13.20 29.98 -40.63
C ILE A 5 14.57 29.39 -40.26
N THR A 6 15.66 30.04 -40.65
CA THR A 6 17.01 29.61 -40.28
C THR A 6 17.27 29.89 -38.80
N THR A 7 17.52 28.84 -38.04
CA THR A 7 17.80 28.78 -36.59
C THR A 7 19.19 29.29 -36.19
N THR A 8 19.96 29.87 -37.11
CA THR A 8 21.36 30.21 -36.85
C THR A 8 21.51 31.69 -36.51
N THR A 9 22.09 31.95 -35.34
CA THR A 9 22.74 33.23 -35.03
C THR A 9 23.79 33.50 -36.09
N ASN A 10 23.56 34.48 -36.96
CA ASN A 10 24.47 34.84 -38.04
C ASN A 10 25.13 36.17 -37.71
N THR A 11 26.47 36.17 -37.65
CA THR A 11 27.25 37.41 -37.58
C THR A 11 27.64 37.82 -38.99
N TYR A 12 27.14 38.97 -39.42
CA TYR A 12 27.48 39.58 -40.70
C TYR A 12 28.58 40.62 -40.51
N TYR A 13 29.51 40.67 -41.46
CA TYR A 13 30.60 41.65 -41.50
C TYR A 13 30.43 42.52 -42.75
N TYR A 14 30.45 43.84 -42.57
CA TYR A 14 30.26 44.83 -43.62
C TYR A 14 31.50 45.71 -43.71
N ARG A 15 31.93 45.99 -44.94
CA ARG A 15 32.90 47.03 -45.25
C ARG A 15 32.51 47.67 -46.57
N VAL A 16 32.71 48.98 -46.69
CA VAL A 16 32.37 49.74 -47.88
C VAL A 16 33.65 50.23 -48.55
N ARG A 17 33.64 50.42 -49.86
CA ARG A 17 34.68 51.15 -50.59
C ARG A 17 34.02 52.06 -51.61
N ALA A 18 34.65 53.20 -51.87
CA ALA A 18 34.23 54.07 -52.96
C ALA A 18 34.78 53.53 -54.28
N TYR A 19 34.05 53.76 -55.37
CA TYR A 19 34.51 53.44 -56.73
C TYR A 19 34.18 54.57 -57.70
N THR A 20 35.05 54.73 -58.70
CA THR A 20 34.76 55.41 -59.97
C THR A 20 34.73 54.36 -61.07
N GLU A 21 34.42 54.76 -62.31
CA GLU A 21 34.49 53.86 -63.48
C GLU A 21 35.89 53.24 -63.70
N HIS A 22 36.94 53.78 -63.09
CA HIS A 22 38.33 53.36 -63.34
C HIS A 22 39.10 52.93 -62.08
N VAL A 23 38.72 53.36 -60.89
CA VAL A 23 39.49 53.10 -59.66
C VAL A 23 38.57 52.80 -58.47
N ASN A 24 39.01 51.88 -57.60
CA ASN A 24 38.40 51.62 -56.30
C ASN A 24 39.32 52.15 -55.17
N SER A 25 38.74 52.71 -54.11
CA SER A 25 39.47 53.01 -52.88
C SER A 25 39.83 51.74 -52.09
N GLY A 26 40.64 51.89 -51.05
CA GLY A 26 40.70 50.91 -49.96
C GLY A 26 39.32 50.73 -49.29
N TYR A 27 39.11 49.59 -48.65
CA TYR A 27 37.90 49.35 -47.86
C TYR A 27 37.92 50.17 -46.56
N SER A 28 36.74 50.52 -46.06
CA SER A 28 36.53 51.02 -44.71
C SER A 28 36.98 49.99 -43.66
N ASN A 29 36.98 50.40 -42.39
CA ASN A 29 36.96 49.44 -41.28
C ASN A 29 35.77 48.48 -41.43
N THR A 30 35.95 47.27 -40.92
CA THR A 30 34.87 46.27 -40.86
C THR A 30 33.93 46.62 -39.71
N ALA A 31 32.64 46.78 -40.00
CA ALA A 31 31.56 46.77 -39.01
C ALA A 31 30.93 45.37 -38.97
N SER A 32 30.41 44.94 -37.83
CA SER A 32 29.66 43.69 -37.73
C SER A 32 28.33 43.86 -37.01
N THR A 33 27.37 43.00 -37.33
CA THR A 33 26.09 42.88 -36.61
C THR A 33 25.71 41.41 -36.50
N THR A 34 24.97 41.05 -35.46
CA THR A 34 24.50 39.68 -35.25
C THR A 34 22.98 39.66 -35.27
N THR A 35 22.39 38.85 -36.14
CA THR A 35 20.95 38.61 -36.15
C THR A 35 20.64 37.43 -35.23
N TYR A 36 19.74 37.61 -34.27
CA TYR A 36 19.29 36.56 -33.37
C TYR A 36 17.99 35.93 -33.87
N GLY A 37 17.93 34.59 -33.83
CA GLY A 37 16.71 33.82 -34.01
C GLY A 37 16.13 33.34 -32.67
N PRO A 38 15.03 32.57 -32.70
CA PRO A 38 14.58 31.81 -31.54
C PRO A 38 15.70 30.93 -30.97
N PRO A 39 15.68 30.57 -29.67
CA PRO A 39 16.73 29.76 -29.08
C PRO A 39 16.74 28.33 -29.61
N SER A 40 17.85 27.61 -29.38
CA SER A 40 17.93 26.16 -29.59
C SER A 40 17.03 25.40 -28.61
N PRO A 41 16.35 24.32 -29.03
CA PRO A 41 15.50 23.55 -28.14
C PRO A 41 16.32 22.88 -27.02
N PRO A 42 15.79 22.80 -25.78
CA PRO A 42 16.39 21.99 -24.73
C PRO A 42 16.42 20.51 -25.11
N SER A 43 17.35 19.75 -24.54
CA SER A 43 17.46 18.30 -24.76
C SER A 43 17.59 17.54 -23.44
N ASN A 44 17.59 16.20 -23.50
CA ASN A 44 17.76 15.32 -22.34
C ASN A 44 16.81 15.66 -21.17
N LEU A 45 15.54 15.97 -21.48
CA LEU A 45 14.56 16.16 -20.43
C LEU A 45 14.34 14.84 -19.69
N VAL A 46 14.52 14.86 -18.38
CA VAL A 46 14.28 13.76 -17.45
C VAL A 46 13.21 14.20 -16.44
N ALA A 47 12.27 13.31 -16.15
CA ALA A 47 11.31 13.46 -15.07
C ALA A 47 11.55 12.38 -14.03
N SER A 48 11.75 12.76 -12.76
CA SER A 48 12.04 11.84 -11.66
C SER A 48 11.02 12.00 -10.54
N THR A 49 10.41 10.89 -10.12
CA THR A 49 9.47 10.88 -8.99
C THR A 49 10.20 11.19 -7.70
N ALA A 50 9.83 12.29 -7.04
CA ALA A 50 10.42 12.71 -5.77
C ALA A 50 9.52 12.35 -4.57
N SER A 51 8.19 12.45 -4.73
CA SER A 51 7.22 12.06 -3.70
C SER A 51 5.85 11.76 -4.31
N SER A 52 4.84 11.59 -3.45
CA SER A 52 3.45 11.40 -3.87
C SER A 52 2.82 12.66 -4.46
N THR A 53 3.46 13.82 -4.31
CA THR A 53 2.94 15.10 -4.79
C THR A 53 3.99 15.92 -5.54
N LYS A 54 5.15 15.32 -5.88
CA LYS A 54 6.27 16.02 -6.50
C LYS A 54 7.01 15.17 -7.54
N ILE A 55 7.27 15.76 -8.71
CA ILE A 55 8.18 15.26 -9.74
C ILE A 55 9.24 16.34 -10.00
N ASP A 56 10.50 15.95 -9.96
CA ASP A 56 11.63 16.82 -10.29
C ASP A 56 12.00 16.65 -11.77
N LEU A 57 12.09 17.77 -12.48
CA LEU A 57 12.50 17.83 -13.88
C LEU A 57 13.94 18.34 -13.99
N SER A 58 14.71 17.77 -14.92
CA SER A 58 16.01 18.28 -15.34
C SER A 58 16.19 18.19 -16.85
N TRP A 59 16.93 19.12 -17.45
CA TRP A 59 17.22 19.14 -18.88
C TRP A 59 18.59 19.75 -19.19
N THR A 60 19.07 19.55 -20.41
CA THR A 60 20.24 20.22 -20.97
C THR A 60 19.81 21.51 -21.66
N ASP A 61 20.44 22.62 -21.26
CA ASP A 61 20.38 23.89 -21.96
C ASP A 61 21.33 23.87 -23.16
N ASN A 62 20.80 24.20 -24.35
CA ASN A 62 21.54 24.19 -25.61
C ASN A 62 21.64 25.59 -26.24
N SER A 63 21.22 26.64 -25.53
CA SER A 63 21.28 28.02 -26.01
C SER A 63 21.96 28.94 -24.99
N ASN A 64 22.28 30.14 -25.42
CA ASN A 64 22.79 31.22 -24.58
C ASN A 64 22.09 32.56 -24.88
N ASN A 65 20.99 32.50 -25.63
CA ASN A 65 20.21 33.63 -26.12
C ASN A 65 18.73 33.51 -25.74
N GLU A 66 18.41 32.63 -24.80
CA GLU A 66 17.10 32.46 -24.19
C GLU A 66 16.89 33.44 -23.03
N ASP A 67 15.67 33.98 -22.93
CA ASP A 67 15.22 34.71 -21.76
C ASP A 67 14.72 33.75 -20.66
N GLY A 68 14.43 32.50 -21.04
CA GLY A 68 14.04 31.44 -20.12
C GLY A 68 13.42 30.22 -20.80
N PHE A 69 12.75 29.39 -19.99
CA PHE A 69 12.12 28.14 -20.44
C PHE A 69 10.65 28.07 -20.02
N LYS A 70 9.81 27.53 -20.91
CA LYS A 70 8.41 27.21 -20.65
C LYS A 70 8.27 25.72 -20.44
N ILE A 71 7.69 25.33 -19.31
CA ILE A 71 7.45 23.94 -18.96
C ILE A 71 5.97 23.64 -19.21
N GLU A 72 5.71 22.61 -20.01
CA GLU A 72 4.35 22.12 -20.24
C GLU A 72 4.16 20.73 -19.66
N ARG A 73 2.95 20.47 -19.15
CA ARG A 73 2.54 19.20 -18.56
C ARG A 73 1.21 18.72 -19.15
N LYS A 74 1.04 17.40 -19.26
CA LYS A 74 -0.26 16.75 -19.42
C LYS A 74 -0.36 15.48 -18.56
N THR A 75 -1.57 14.96 -18.44
CA THR A 75 -1.88 13.58 -18.04
C THR A 75 -2.18 12.73 -19.27
N ASP A 76 -2.52 11.45 -19.10
CA ASP A 76 -2.83 10.55 -20.22
C ASP A 76 -4.03 11.04 -21.06
N GLU A 77 -5.02 11.68 -20.43
CA GLU A 77 -6.29 12.08 -21.05
C GLU A 77 -6.33 13.53 -21.54
N THR A 78 -5.25 14.30 -21.38
CA THR A 78 -5.26 15.75 -21.60
C THR A 78 -4.25 16.23 -22.65
N SER A 79 -4.43 17.46 -23.11
CA SER A 79 -3.43 18.16 -23.93
C SER A 79 -2.37 18.82 -23.06
N PHE A 80 -1.17 19.03 -23.60
CA PHE A 80 -0.13 19.80 -22.92
C PHE A 80 -0.59 21.22 -22.61
N SER A 81 -0.35 21.64 -21.36
CA SER A 81 -0.62 22.99 -20.88
C SER A 81 0.63 23.53 -20.18
N GLN A 82 0.91 24.82 -20.34
CA GLN A 82 2.03 25.46 -19.65
C GLN A 82 1.74 25.56 -18.16
N ILE A 83 2.64 25.01 -17.35
CA ILE A 83 2.54 25.02 -15.88
C ILE A 83 3.50 26.00 -15.23
N ALA A 84 4.59 26.37 -15.91
CA ALA A 84 5.59 27.25 -15.36
C ALA A 84 6.44 27.93 -16.44
N THR A 85 7.09 29.01 -16.03
CA THR A 85 8.19 29.65 -16.74
C THR A 85 9.33 29.86 -15.76
N VAL A 86 10.54 29.51 -16.16
CA VAL A 86 11.78 29.70 -15.39
C VAL A 86 12.73 30.60 -16.17
N GLY A 87 13.65 31.28 -15.49
CA GLY A 87 14.58 32.21 -16.12
C GLY A 87 15.65 31.53 -16.98
N ALA A 88 16.45 32.35 -17.67
CA ALA A 88 17.60 31.92 -18.48
C ALA A 88 18.58 31.01 -17.69
N ASN A 89 19.28 30.12 -18.40
CA ASN A 89 20.19 29.11 -17.83
C ASN A 89 19.59 28.14 -16.80
N ALA A 90 18.28 28.16 -16.56
CA ALA A 90 17.64 27.17 -15.69
C ALA A 90 17.68 25.79 -16.36
N THR A 91 18.11 24.77 -15.61
CA THR A 91 18.24 23.39 -16.08
C THR A 91 17.37 22.41 -15.28
N SER A 92 16.51 22.91 -14.40
CA SER A 92 15.63 22.09 -13.58
C SER A 92 14.36 22.82 -13.15
N TYR A 93 13.32 22.04 -12.81
CA TYR A 93 12.07 22.55 -12.25
C TYR A 93 11.43 21.54 -11.29
N PRO A 94 11.22 21.89 -10.01
CA PRO A 94 10.53 21.04 -9.06
C PRO A 94 9.00 21.21 -9.20
N ASN A 95 8.32 20.27 -9.86
CA ASN A 95 6.87 20.34 -10.01
C ASN A 95 6.16 19.73 -8.80
N THR A 96 5.57 20.58 -7.95
CA THR A 96 4.88 20.21 -6.71
C THR A 96 3.35 20.30 -6.82
N GLY A 97 2.62 19.76 -5.83
CA GLY A 97 1.16 19.84 -5.77
C GLY A 97 0.45 18.87 -6.73
N LEU A 98 1.12 17.77 -7.07
CA LEU A 98 0.60 16.72 -7.94
C LEU A 98 -0.33 15.77 -7.19
N LEU A 99 -1.25 15.13 -7.92
CA LEU A 99 -2.01 14.00 -7.40
C LEU A 99 -1.09 12.79 -7.24
N ASN A 100 -1.39 11.95 -6.26
CA ASN A 100 -0.63 10.74 -5.98
C ASN A 100 -0.99 9.60 -6.95
N GLY A 101 -0.03 8.73 -7.25
CA GLY A 101 -0.24 7.61 -8.19
C GLY A 101 -0.54 8.00 -9.65
N GLU A 102 -0.46 9.28 -9.99
CA GLU A 102 -0.85 9.82 -11.29
C GLU A 102 0.37 9.95 -12.20
N ARG A 103 0.22 9.55 -13.47
CA ARG A 103 1.28 9.71 -14.48
C ARG A 103 1.20 11.09 -15.12
N TYR A 104 2.34 11.78 -15.14
CA TYR A 104 2.48 13.08 -15.80
C TYR A 104 3.52 13.02 -16.90
N TYR A 105 3.23 13.69 -18.01
CA TYR A 105 4.11 13.89 -19.14
C TYR A 105 4.56 15.34 -19.21
N TYR A 106 5.81 15.56 -19.57
CA TYR A 106 6.46 16.86 -19.58
C TYR A 106 7.19 17.10 -20.89
N ARG A 107 7.20 18.36 -21.33
CA ARG A 107 8.07 18.88 -22.38
C ARG A 107 8.49 20.31 -22.03
N VAL A 108 9.67 20.71 -22.46
CA VAL A 108 10.23 22.04 -22.18
C VAL A 108 10.64 22.69 -23.49
N ARG A 109 10.48 24.01 -23.61
CA ARG A 109 11.02 24.80 -24.72
C ARG A 109 11.66 26.07 -24.19
N ALA A 110 12.71 26.53 -24.84
CA ALA A 110 13.32 27.83 -24.58
C ALA A 110 12.52 28.94 -25.28
N TYR A 111 12.60 30.16 -24.77
CA TYR A 111 11.99 31.33 -25.43
C TYR A 111 12.88 32.56 -25.31
N ASN A 112 12.75 33.46 -26.27
CA ASN A 112 13.25 34.83 -26.18
C ASN A 112 12.29 35.79 -26.89
N THR A 113 12.66 37.07 -26.99
CA THR A 113 11.87 38.08 -27.74
C THR A 113 11.63 37.74 -29.21
N TYR A 114 12.42 36.85 -29.83
CA TYR A 114 12.31 36.47 -31.24
C TYR A 114 11.42 35.24 -31.47
N GLY A 115 11.04 34.53 -30.40
CA GLY A 115 10.12 33.40 -30.48
C GLY A 115 10.42 32.30 -29.47
N ASN A 116 9.72 31.17 -29.62
CA ASN A 116 10.03 29.97 -28.87
C ASN A 116 10.82 28.99 -29.75
N SER A 117 11.68 28.19 -29.13
CA SER A 117 12.28 27.02 -29.75
C SER A 117 11.22 25.94 -30.03
N ASP A 118 11.63 24.90 -30.75
CA ASP A 118 10.94 23.60 -30.68
C ASP A 118 10.95 23.05 -29.25
N TYR A 119 10.13 22.03 -28.99
CA TYR A 119 10.13 21.34 -27.70
C TYR A 119 11.28 20.34 -27.59
N SER A 120 11.69 20.07 -26.35
CA SER A 120 12.50 18.92 -25.98
C SER A 120 11.82 17.58 -26.32
N ASN A 121 12.53 16.47 -26.05
CA ASN A 121 11.87 15.18 -25.91
C ASN A 121 10.75 15.26 -24.85
N THR A 122 9.74 14.40 -24.98
CA THR A 122 8.75 14.20 -23.91
C THR A 122 9.31 13.24 -22.87
N ALA A 123 9.25 13.63 -21.60
CA ALA A 123 9.57 12.78 -20.46
C ALA A 123 8.32 12.49 -19.64
N ASN A 124 8.29 11.41 -18.86
CA ASN A 124 7.17 11.14 -17.96
C ASN A 124 7.65 10.51 -16.66
N ALA A 125 6.86 10.69 -15.61
CA ALA A 125 7.02 10.01 -14.33
C ALA A 125 5.66 9.88 -13.65
N THR A 126 5.51 8.89 -12.78
CA THR A 126 4.32 8.66 -11.97
C THR A 126 4.63 8.98 -10.52
N THR A 127 3.86 9.87 -9.90
CA THR A 127 4.01 10.20 -8.47
C THR A 127 3.84 8.96 -7.61
N SER A 128 4.53 8.87 -6.47
CA SER A 128 4.41 7.68 -5.63
C SER A 128 3.02 7.60 -4.99
N LEU A 129 2.60 6.37 -4.66
CA LEU A 129 1.33 6.13 -3.95
C LEU A 129 1.61 5.96 -2.45
N PRO A 130 0.97 6.73 -1.56
CA PRO A 130 1.08 6.53 -0.12
C PRO A 130 0.67 5.11 0.29
N ALA A 131 1.48 4.47 1.14
CA ALA A 131 1.15 3.16 1.67
C ALA A 131 -0.01 3.26 2.69
N PRO A 132 -0.90 2.26 2.77
CA PRO A 132 -1.85 2.14 3.87
C PRO A 132 -1.11 2.08 5.22
N SER A 133 -1.78 2.51 6.28
CA SER A 133 -1.20 2.52 7.63
C SER A 133 -2.12 1.89 8.66
N SER A 134 -1.63 1.70 9.88
CA SER A 134 -2.42 1.19 11.01
C SER A 134 -3.14 -0.13 10.69
N LEU A 135 -2.44 -1.05 10.00
CA LEU A 135 -2.98 -2.39 9.79
C LEU A 135 -3.11 -3.08 11.15
N SER A 136 -4.32 -3.53 11.46
CA SER A 136 -4.62 -4.37 12.63
C SER A 136 -5.22 -5.70 12.20
N ALA A 137 -4.69 -6.81 12.71
CA ALA A 137 -5.23 -8.14 12.59
C ALA A 137 -5.79 -8.61 13.95
N SER A 138 -6.94 -9.26 13.95
CA SER A 138 -7.47 -9.88 15.17
C SER A 138 -8.24 -11.16 14.86
N SER A 139 -8.21 -12.10 15.82
CA SER A 139 -8.97 -13.33 15.69
C SER A 139 -10.46 -13.05 15.61
N TYR A 140 -11.17 -13.81 14.78
CA TYR A 140 -12.63 -13.76 14.72
C TYR A 140 -13.24 -15.12 15.10
N SER A 141 -12.70 -16.20 14.55
CA SER A 141 -13.14 -17.55 14.83
C SER A 141 -11.99 -18.55 14.68
N SER A 142 -12.30 -19.85 14.74
CA SER A 142 -11.34 -20.90 14.46
C SER A 142 -10.92 -21.00 13.00
N SER A 143 -11.55 -20.25 12.11
CA SER A 143 -11.24 -20.27 10.68
C SER A 143 -11.23 -18.89 10.03
N GLN A 144 -11.28 -17.82 10.84
CA GLN A 144 -11.33 -16.45 10.36
C GLN A 144 -10.48 -15.48 11.19
N ILE A 145 -9.83 -14.56 10.48
CA ILE A 145 -9.14 -13.39 11.02
C ILE A 145 -9.71 -12.15 10.32
N ARG A 146 -9.93 -11.07 11.07
CA ARG A 146 -10.41 -9.80 10.55
C ARG A 146 -9.28 -8.78 10.52
N LEU A 147 -9.23 -8.02 9.44
CA LEU A 147 -8.21 -7.01 9.16
C LEU A 147 -8.89 -5.64 8.99
N TYR A 148 -8.24 -4.60 9.51
CA TYR A 148 -8.60 -3.19 9.30
C TYR A 148 -7.33 -2.38 9.03
N TRP A 149 -7.41 -1.35 8.20
CA TRP A 149 -6.31 -0.43 7.94
C TRP A 149 -6.81 0.99 7.63
N SER A 150 -5.92 1.97 7.66
CA SER A 150 -6.20 3.35 7.26
C SER A 150 -5.81 3.59 5.81
N ASN A 151 -6.72 4.22 5.06
CA ASN A 151 -6.44 4.72 3.73
C ASN A 151 -5.71 6.07 3.80
N ASN A 152 -4.63 6.20 3.03
CA ASN A 152 -3.76 7.38 3.01
C ASN A 152 -3.73 8.06 1.64
N SER A 153 -4.60 7.64 0.73
CA SER A 153 -4.68 8.12 -0.64
C SER A 153 -6.16 8.20 -1.07
N ASN A 154 -6.44 8.94 -2.13
CA ASN A 154 -7.78 9.04 -2.73
C ASN A 154 -7.78 8.71 -4.24
N ASN A 155 -6.64 8.27 -4.78
CA ASN A 155 -6.44 8.00 -6.21
C ASN A 155 -6.10 6.53 -6.50
N GLU A 156 -6.14 5.67 -5.49
CA GLU A 156 -5.97 4.23 -5.63
C GLU A 156 -7.23 3.56 -6.19
N ASP A 157 -7.02 2.51 -6.98
CA ASP A 157 -8.10 1.63 -7.45
C ASP A 157 -8.53 0.63 -6.37
N GLY A 158 -7.70 0.46 -5.34
CA GLY A 158 -7.98 -0.37 -4.18
C GLY A 158 -6.72 -0.86 -3.46
N PHE A 159 -6.88 -1.95 -2.72
CA PHE A 159 -5.87 -2.55 -1.87
C PHE A 159 -5.63 -4.01 -2.23
N LYS A 160 -4.35 -4.41 -2.22
CA LYS A 160 -3.90 -5.81 -2.29
C LYS A 160 -3.57 -6.27 -0.89
N VAL A 161 -4.23 -7.32 -0.43
CA VAL A 161 -3.98 -7.94 0.88
C VAL A 161 -3.11 -9.17 0.65
N GLU A 162 -1.98 -9.23 1.34
CA GLU A 162 -1.11 -10.39 1.36
C GLU A 162 -1.10 -11.05 2.74
N ARG A 163 -1.00 -12.38 2.72
CA ARG A 163 -0.88 -13.21 3.91
C ARG A 163 0.30 -14.15 3.78
N LYS A 164 0.92 -14.49 4.91
CA LYS A 164 1.80 -15.67 5.01
C LYS A 164 1.54 -16.44 6.31
N PRO A 165 1.75 -17.76 6.33
CA PRO A 165 1.84 -18.51 7.58
C PRO A 165 3.18 -18.20 8.31
N TYR A 166 3.31 -18.64 9.55
CA TYR A 166 4.57 -18.59 10.29
C TYR A 166 5.70 -19.26 9.49
N GLY A 167 6.80 -18.53 9.24
CA GLY A 167 7.94 -19.02 8.47
C GLY A 167 7.72 -19.18 6.95
N GLY A 168 6.53 -18.86 6.43
CA GLY A 168 6.22 -19.00 5.00
C GLY A 168 6.50 -17.77 4.15
N SER A 169 6.08 -17.84 2.88
CA SER A 169 6.14 -16.75 1.91
C SER A 169 4.83 -15.97 1.83
N TRP A 170 4.94 -14.69 1.47
CA TRP A 170 3.78 -13.82 1.22
C TRP A 170 3.04 -14.24 -0.05
N THR A 171 1.72 -14.31 0.06
CA THR A 171 0.81 -14.56 -1.07
C THR A 171 -0.30 -13.54 -1.04
N GLN A 172 -0.63 -12.93 -2.18
CA GLN A 172 -1.83 -12.10 -2.32
C GLN A 172 -3.07 -12.99 -2.20
N ILE A 173 -3.93 -12.67 -1.24
CA ILE A 173 -5.16 -13.44 -0.97
C ILE A 173 -6.41 -12.74 -1.51
N THR A 174 -6.37 -11.43 -1.71
CA THR A 174 -7.49 -10.68 -2.27
C THR A 174 -7.08 -9.30 -2.78
N THR A 175 -7.97 -8.69 -3.57
CA THR A 175 -8.04 -7.26 -3.86
C THR A 175 -9.37 -6.72 -3.37
N THR A 176 -9.39 -5.54 -2.74
CA THR A 176 -10.63 -4.91 -2.26
C THR A 176 -10.53 -3.39 -2.29
N THR A 177 -11.66 -2.70 -2.43
CA THR A 177 -11.76 -1.24 -2.29
C THR A 177 -12.08 -0.82 -0.84
N ASN A 178 -12.43 -1.76 0.02
CA ASN A 178 -12.71 -1.49 1.43
C ASN A 178 -11.41 -1.28 2.22
N THR A 179 -11.52 -0.65 3.39
CA THR A 179 -10.44 -0.53 4.38
C THR A 179 -10.45 -1.64 5.43
N TYR A 180 -11.09 -2.76 5.10
CA TYR A 180 -11.17 -3.96 5.94
C TYR A 180 -11.28 -5.23 5.08
N TYR A 181 -10.93 -6.36 5.68
CA TYR A 181 -11.09 -7.68 5.05
C TYR A 181 -11.28 -8.79 6.09
N TYR A 182 -12.14 -9.76 5.78
CA TYR A 182 -12.35 -10.96 6.58
C TYR A 182 -11.71 -12.15 5.87
N ASP A 183 -10.51 -12.52 6.32
CA ASP A 183 -9.84 -13.70 5.82
C ASP A 183 -10.50 -14.96 6.39
N SER A 184 -10.90 -15.89 5.53
CA SER A 184 -11.71 -17.05 5.91
C SER A 184 -11.12 -18.35 5.35
N GLY A 185 -11.58 -19.49 5.89
CA GLY A 185 -11.05 -20.80 5.50
C GLY A 185 -9.66 -21.07 6.07
N LEU A 186 -9.30 -20.41 7.17
CA LEU A 186 -8.03 -20.59 7.86
C LEU A 186 -8.02 -21.85 8.71
N ASN A 187 -6.82 -22.37 8.98
CA ASN A 187 -6.65 -23.49 9.91
C ASN A 187 -6.85 -23.00 11.35
N PRO A 188 -7.49 -23.79 12.24
CA PRO A 188 -7.62 -23.46 13.65
C PRO A 188 -6.28 -23.34 14.39
N ASN A 189 -6.28 -22.54 15.45
CA ASN A 189 -5.13 -22.32 16.34
C ASN A 189 -3.81 -22.04 15.57
N THR A 190 -3.90 -21.31 14.46
CA THR A 190 -2.78 -21.08 13.54
C THR A 190 -2.51 -19.60 13.39
N LYS A 191 -1.24 -19.22 13.52
CA LYS A 191 -0.77 -17.83 13.41
C LYS A 191 -0.50 -17.44 11.95
N TYR A 192 -1.04 -16.30 11.54
CA TYR A 192 -0.88 -15.71 10.22
C TYR A 192 -0.41 -14.27 10.31
N TYR A 193 0.37 -13.85 9.32
CA TYR A 193 0.88 -12.49 9.18
C TYR A 193 0.24 -11.85 7.96
N TYR A 194 -0.01 -10.55 8.05
CA TYR A 194 -0.69 -9.76 7.04
C TYR A 194 0.08 -8.49 6.72
N ARG A 195 0.01 -8.08 5.46
CA ARG A 195 0.43 -6.76 5.00
C ARG A 195 -0.46 -6.31 3.86
N VAL A 196 -0.68 -5.01 3.73
CA VAL A 196 -1.58 -4.44 2.74
C VAL A 196 -0.83 -3.36 1.96
N ARG A 197 -1.09 -3.23 0.67
CA ARG A 197 -0.62 -2.09 -0.15
C ARG A 197 -1.74 -1.56 -1.01
N ALA A 198 -1.75 -0.25 -1.24
CA ALA A 198 -2.62 0.37 -2.21
C ALA A 198 -2.06 0.13 -3.62
N TYR A 199 -2.93 0.17 -4.64
CA TYR A 199 -2.51 0.09 -6.03
C TYR A 199 -3.34 1.01 -6.92
N THR A 200 -2.73 1.43 -8.03
CA THR A 200 -3.40 1.93 -9.23
C THR A 200 -3.13 0.96 -10.38
N GLU A 201 -3.69 1.22 -11.55
CA GLU A 201 -3.31 0.52 -12.79
C GLU A 201 -1.82 0.65 -13.15
N HIS A 202 -1.12 1.65 -12.61
CA HIS A 202 0.26 1.96 -12.97
C HIS A 202 1.28 1.54 -11.93
N ILE A 203 0.96 1.67 -10.65
CA ILE A 203 1.92 1.45 -9.57
C ILE A 203 1.29 0.79 -8.35
N ASN A 204 2.15 0.24 -7.49
CA ASN A 204 1.77 -0.12 -6.13
C ASN A 204 2.46 0.81 -5.15
N SER A 205 1.81 1.09 -4.02
CA SER A 205 2.48 1.72 -2.89
C SER A 205 3.52 0.78 -2.26
N GLY A 206 4.27 1.31 -1.30
CA GLY A 206 4.90 0.47 -0.27
C GLY A 206 3.84 -0.33 0.51
N TYR A 207 4.28 -1.33 1.26
CA TYR A 207 3.39 -2.06 2.17
C TYR A 207 3.13 -1.23 3.45
N SER A 208 1.98 -1.50 4.07
CA SER A 208 1.69 -1.11 5.45
C SER A 208 2.70 -1.72 6.44
N ASN A 209 2.54 -1.40 7.73
CA ASN A 209 3.09 -2.26 8.77
C ASN A 209 2.63 -3.71 8.55
N THR A 210 3.48 -4.65 8.96
CA THR A 210 3.04 -6.04 9.12
C THR A 210 2.34 -6.16 10.46
N ASP A 211 1.23 -6.90 10.48
CA ASP A 211 0.57 -7.30 11.73
C ASP A 211 0.18 -8.78 11.67
N ASP A 212 -0.12 -9.37 12.82
CA ASP A 212 -0.41 -10.79 12.92
C ASP A 212 -1.54 -11.12 13.90
N ALA A 213 -2.16 -12.27 13.68
CA ALA A 213 -3.14 -12.84 14.60
C ALA A 213 -3.15 -14.37 14.46
N ALA A 214 -3.57 -15.05 15.53
CA ALA A 214 -3.89 -16.47 15.48
C ALA A 214 -5.40 -16.66 15.33
N THR A 215 -5.81 -17.64 14.52
CA THR A 215 -7.18 -18.15 14.63
C THR A 215 -7.39 -18.78 16.00
N ARG A 216 -8.64 -18.81 16.46
CA ARG A 216 -8.98 -19.46 17.73
C ARG A 216 -8.91 -21.00 17.61
N PRO A 217 -8.84 -21.76 18.71
CA PRO A 217 -8.95 -23.20 18.62
C PRO A 217 -10.32 -23.65 18.09
N GLY A 218 -10.35 -24.81 17.42
CA GLY A 218 -11.60 -25.48 17.09
C GLY A 218 -12.34 -25.96 18.34
N ALA A 219 -13.56 -26.46 18.15
CA ALA A 219 -14.30 -27.10 19.24
C ALA A 219 -13.66 -28.45 19.62
N PRO A 220 -13.34 -28.70 20.91
CA PRO A 220 -13.02 -30.05 21.37
C PRO A 220 -14.22 -30.98 21.24
N THR A 221 -13.99 -32.30 21.29
CA THR A 221 -15.07 -33.28 21.38
C THR A 221 -15.16 -33.81 22.80
N LEU A 222 -16.24 -33.50 23.52
CA LEU A 222 -16.45 -34.03 24.86
C LEU A 222 -16.93 -35.48 24.74
N ASN A 223 -16.07 -36.43 25.08
CA ASN A 223 -16.27 -37.88 24.85
C ASN A 223 -17.12 -38.50 25.95
N THR A 224 -16.80 -38.21 27.22
CA THR A 224 -17.49 -38.81 28.38
C THR A 224 -17.69 -37.78 29.49
N ALA A 225 -18.75 -38.03 30.28
CA ALA A 225 -19.00 -37.39 31.55
C ALA A 225 -19.42 -38.50 32.53
N SER A 226 -18.44 -39.07 33.22
CA SER A 226 -18.63 -40.24 34.07
C SER A 226 -18.96 -39.80 35.50
N PRO A 227 -20.16 -40.08 36.03
CA PRO A 227 -20.51 -39.73 37.39
C PRO A 227 -19.76 -40.60 38.41
N GLY A 228 -19.48 -40.02 39.57
CA GLY A 228 -19.05 -40.72 40.77
C GLY A 228 -19.60 -40.02 42.01
N ASP A 229 -19.14 -40.43 43.19
CA ASP A 229 -19.58 -39.80 44.44
C ASP A 229 -19.09 -38.36 44.57
N HIS A 230 -20.04 -37.42 44.62
CA HIS A 230 -19.83 -35.97 44.65
C HIS A 230 -18.91 -35.44 43.53
N LYS A 231 -18.81 -36.16 42.40
CA LYS A 231 -17.90 -35.81 41.31
C LYS A 231 -18.36 -36.26 39.94
N VAL A 232 -17.84 -35.63 38.90
CA VAL A 232 -17.93 -36.07 37.50
C VAL A 232 -16.54 -35.98 36.88
N THR A 233 -16.09 -37.07 36.24
CA THR A 233 -14.85 -37.08 35.46
C THR A 233 -15.17 -36.92 33.98
N LEU A 234 -14.62 -35.88 33.37
CA LEU A 234 -14.74 -35.55 31.96
C LEU A 234 -13.50 -36.01 31.20
N TYR A 235 -13.70 -36.53 29.99
CA TYR A 235 -12.64 -36.75 29.00
C TYR A 235 -13.05 -36.16 27.67
N TRP A 236 -12.14 -35.47 26.99
CA TRP A 236 -12.36 -34.88 25.67
C TRP A 236 -11.20 -35.12 24.72
N THR A 237 -11.49 -35.08 23.42
CA THR A 237 -10.49 -35.06 22.36
C THR A 237 -10.19 -33.61 22.01
N ALA A 238 -8.90 -33.27 21.90
CA ALA A 238 -8.45 -31.96 21.44
C ALA A 238 -8.97 -31.62 20.03
N PRO A 239 -9.23 -30.34 19.71
CA PRO A 239 -9.58 -29.93 18.35
C PRO A 239 -8.40 -30.13 17.38
N SER A 240 -8.70 -30.16 16.08
CA SER A 240 -7.67 -30.05 15.04
C SER A 240 -6.88 -28.74 15.22
N GLY A 241 -5.54 -28.81 15.16
CA GLY A 241 -4.64 -27.68 15.48
C GLY A 241 -4.34 -27.50 16.99
N GLY A 242 -4.97 -28.28 17.86
CA GLY A 242 -4.78 -28.21 19.31
C GLY A 242 -5.32 -26.92 19.94
N ALA A 243 -4.93 -26.69 21.19
CA ALA A 243 -5.23 -25.48 21.97
C ALA A 243 -4.05 -25.23 22.93
N ALA A 244 -3.92 -24.00 23.45
CA ALA A 244 -2.95 -23.69 24.52
C ALA A 244 -3.46 -24.13 25.90
N GLY A 245 -4.76 -24.34 26.03
CA GLY A 245 -5.41 -24.94 27.19
C GLY A 245 -6.93 -24.95 27.03
N TYR A 246 -7.64 -25.40 28.07
CA TYR A 246 -9.08 -25.60 28.02
C TYR A 246 -9.79 -24.95 29.19
N GLU A 247 -11.02 -24.54 28.94
CA GLU A 247 -11.98 -24.16 29.97
C GLU A 247 -13.15 -25.13 29.99
N VAL A 248 -13.58 -25.54 31.19
CA VAL A 248 -14.79 -26.33 31.39
C VAL A 248 -15.91 -25.42 31.86
N TYR A 249 -16.96 -25.32 31.05
CA TYR A 249 -18.23 -24.69 31.41
C TYR A 249 -19.21 -25.77 31.85
N TYR A 250 -19.75 -25.65 33.06
CA TYR A 250 -20.78 -26.58 33.53
C TYR A 250 -21.88 -25.87 34.31
N TYR A 251 -23.08 -26.43 34.31
CA TYR A 251 -24.25 -25.82 34.91
C TYR A 251 -25.28 -26.84 35.37
N ARG A 252 -26.12 -26.43 36.32
CA ARG A 252 -27.36 -27.12 36.71
C ARG A 252 -28.55 -26.21 36.44
N LEU A 253 -29.75 -26.77 36.35
CA LEU A 253 -30.95 -26.02 35.97
C LEU A 253 -31.80 -25.55 37.16
N ASN A 254 -31.81 -26.29 38.28
CA ASN A 254 -32.73 -26.03 39.39
C ASN A 254 -32.01 -26.11 40.76
N PRO A 255 -31.68 -24.96 41.39
CA PRO A 255 -31.71 -23.63 40.79
C PRO A 255 -30.68 -23.51 39.66
N PHE A 256 -30.91 -22.60 38.71
CA PHE A 256 -29.93 -22.37 37.64
C PHE A 256 -28.64 -21.82 38.24
N GLN A 257 -27.54 -22.51 37.97
CA GLN A 257 -26.22 -22.09 38.40
C GLN A 257 -25.19 -22.62 37.42
N TYR A 258 -24.19 -21.82 37.10
CA TYR A 258 -23.11 -22.19 36.19
C TYR A 258 -21.75 -21.87 36.79
N TRP A 259 -20.74 -22.52 36.25
CA TRP A 259 -19.34 -22.34 36.58
C TRP A 259 -18.51 -22.43 35.30
N LEU A 260 -17.42 -21.67 35.28
CA LEU A 260 -16.39 -21.73 34.26
C LEU A 260 -15.07 -21.89 35.00
N ILE A 261 -14.29 -22.91 34.63
CA ILE A 261 -12.97 -23.14 35.22
C ILE A 261 -11.94 -23.31 34.11
N ASP A 262 -10.82 -22.61 34.23
CA ASP A 262 -9.62 -22.91 33.47
C ASP A 262 -9.00 -24.20 34.04
N VAL A 263 -8.68 -25.14 33.16
CA VAL A 263 -8.08 -26.43 33.53
C VAL A 263 -6.69 -26.63 32.93
N GLY A 264 -6.17 -25.63 32.20
CA GLY A 264 -4.89 -25.70 31.50
C GLY A 264 -4.90 -26.68 30.31
N ASP A 265 -3.71 -27.04 29.84
CA ASP A 265 -3.54 -28.00 28.74
C ASP A 265 -3.69 -29.44 29.21
N VAL A 266 -4.94 -29.84 29.44
CA VAL A 266 -5.33 -31.20 29.79
C VAL A 266 -6.48 -31.67 28.90
N THR A 267 -6.62 -32.98 28.72
CA THR A 267 -7.74 -33.59 27.98
C THR A 267 -8.73 -34.34 28.88
N ASN A 268 -8.59 -34.16 30.19
CA ASN A 268 -9.48 -34.71 31.19
C ASN A 268 -9.54 -33.82 32.43
N LYS A 269 -10.67 -33.85 33.14
CA LYS A 269 -10.85 -33.15 34.42
C LYS A 269 -11.87 -33.86 35.28
N THR A 270 -11.52 -34.08 36.54
CA THR A 270 -12.50 -34.44 37.58
C THR A 270 -13.01 -33.17 38.26
N ILE A 271 -14.32 -32.93 38.16
CA ILE A 271 -15.03 -31.87 38.89
C ILE A 271 -15.54 -32.49 40.19
N THR A 272 -15.13 -31.93 41.33
CA THR A 272 -15.51 -32.40 42.68
C THR A 272 -16.45 -31.41 43.36
N GLY A 273 -17.05 -31.80 44.48
CA GLY A 273 -17.97 -30.95 45.26
C GLY A 273 -19.35 -30.82 44.63
N LEU A 274 -19.69 -31.71 43.70
CA LEU A 274 -21.02 -31.75 43.08
C LEU A 274 -22.02 -32.43 44.01
N THR A 275 -23.29 -32.04 43.96
CA THR A 275 -24.34 -32.65 44.78
C THR A 275 -24.83 -33.95 44.15
N ASN A 276 -24.82 -35.05 44.91
CA ASN A 276 -25.42 -36.30 44.46
C ASN A 276 -26.92 -36.16 44.15
N GLY A 277 -27.38 -36.82 43.09
CA GLY A 277 -28.77 -36.74 42.62
C GLY A 277 -29.10 -35.48 41.80
N VAL A 278 -28.18 -34.51 41.69
CA VAL A 278 -28.36 -33.32 40.85
C VAL A 278 -27.69 -33.52 39.49
N THR A 279 -28.44 -33.32 38.41
CA THR A 279 -27.88 -33.39 37.04
C THR A 279 -27.14 -32.10 36.69
N TYR A 280 -25.91 -32.26 36.23
CA TYR A 280 -25.08 -31.20 35.68
C TYR A 280 -24.86 -31.41 34.19
N TYR A 281 -24.74 -30.32 33.44
CA TYR A 281 -24.46 -30.28 32.01
C TYR A 281 -23.08 -29.65 31.79
N PHE A 282 -22.27 -30.24 30.92
CA PHE A 282 -20.85 -29.93 30.73
C PHE A 282 -20.57 -29.63 29.25
N ARG A 283 -19.75 -28.61 29.03
CA ARG A 283 -19.14 -28.24 27.73
C ARG A 283 -17.68 -27.85 27.97
N VAL A 284 -16.82 -28.10 27.00
CA VAL A 284 -15.39 -27.75 27.05
C VAL A 284 -15.07 -26.89 25.83
N ARG A 285 -14.22 -25.88 25.98
CA ARG A 285 -13.66 -25.12 24.85
C ARG A 285 -12.16 -24.93 25.04
N GLY A 286 -11.41 -24.82 23.95
CA GLY A 286 -10.00 -24.47 23.99
C GLY A 286 -9.77 -22.96 23.89
N TYR A 287 -8.63 -22.47 24.36
CA TYR A 287 -8.13 -21.11 24.11
C TYR A 287 -6.74 -21.14 23.45
N ASN A 288 -6.39 -20.12 22.67
CA ASN A 288 -5.06 -20.00 22.04
C ASN A 288 -4.04 -19.35 22.99
N GLN A 289 -2.80 -19.12 22.54
CA GLN A 289 -1.75 -18.51 23.38
C GLN A 289 -2.10 -17.11 23.92
N ASP A 290 -2.99 -16.40 23.23
CA ASP A 290 -3.49 -15.07 23.63
C ASP A 290 -4.75 -15.16 24.52
N HIS A 291 -5.09 -16.37 24.98
CA HIS A 291 -6.28 -16.69 25.79
C HIS A 291 -7.62 -16.37 25.10
N GLU A 292 -7.64 -16.36 23.76
CA GLU A 292 -8.86 -16.18 22.99
C GLU A 292 -9.60 -17.52 22.84
N ALA A 293 -10.80 -17.58 23.43
CA ALA A 293 -11.58 -18.81 23.51
C ALA A 293 -12.27 -19.17 22.19
N GLY A 294 -12.12 -20.44 21.79
CA GLY A 294 -12.80 -21.06 20.66
C GLY A 294 -14.25 -21.47 20.95
N SER A 295 -14.82 -22.23 20.03
CA SER A 295 -16.19 -22.76 20.16
C SER A 295 -16.27 -23.85 21.24
N TYR A 296 -17.43 -23.95 21.89
CA TYR A 296 -17.71 -25.05 22.81
C TYR A 296 -17.88 -26.39 22.08
N SER A 297 -17.50 -27.46 22.78
CA SER A 297 -17.80 -28.84 22.43
C SER A 297 -19.30 -29.12 22.38
N ASN A 298 -19.65 -30.34 21.96
CA ASN A 298 -20.94 -30.95 22.28
C ASN A 298 -21.20 -30.93 23.81
N THR A 299 -22.48 -30.92 24.20
CA THR A 299 -22.89 -30.98 25.61
C THR A 299 -23.04 -32.43 26.06
N LYS A 300 -22.59 -32.75 27.27
CA LYS A 300 -22.93 -33.99 27.97
C LYS A 300 -23.48 -33.68 29.36
N SER A 301 -24.31 -34.55 29.89
CA SER A 301 -24.83 -34.43 31.26
C SER A 301 -24.46 -35.66 32.10
N ALA A 302 -24.33 -35.46 33.40
CA ALA A 302 -24.11 -36.53 34.37
C ALA A 302 -24.75 -36.16 35.72
N THR A 303 -25.17 -37.19 36.45
CA THR A 303 -25.75 -37.08 37.79
C THR A 303 -24.84 -37.83 38.76
N PRO A 304 -24.06 -37.14 39.62
CA PRO A 304 -23.26 -37.79 40.66
C PRO A 304 -24.15 -38.68 41.54
N GLN A 305 -23.61 -39.82 41.96
CA GLN A 305 -24.31 -40.80 42.78
C GLN A 305 -23.48 -41.16 44.00
N GLY A 306 -24.11 -41.29 45.16
CA GLY A 306 -23.45 -41.80 46.35
C GLY A 306 -22.99 -43.23 46.13
N GLY A 307 -21.80 -43.58 46.59
CA GLY A 307 -21.35 -44.97 46.55
C GLY A 307 -22.34 -45.86 47.31
N CYS A 308 -22.91 -46.86 46.64
CA CYS A 308 -23.48 -48.00 47.35
C CYS A 308 -22.31 -48.80 47.91
N TRP A 309 -22.19 -48.79 49.24
CA TRP A 309 -21.31 -49.71 49.97
C TRP A 309 -21.92 -51.10 50.02
#